data_AF-A0A089NLB6-F1
#
_entry.id   AF-A0A089NLB6-F1
#
_cell.length_a   1.000
_cell.length_b   1.000
_cell.length_c   1.000
_cell.angle_alpha   90.00
_cell.angle_beta   90.00
_cell.angle_gamma   90.00
#
_symmetry.space_group_name_H-M   'P 1'
#
loop_
_entity.id
_entity.type
_entity.pdbx_description
1 polymer ?
#
loop_
_entity_poly.entity_id
_entity_poly.type
_entity_poly.pdbx_seq_one_letter_code
_entity_poly.pdbx_strand_id
1 'polypeptide(L)'
;MYKRLSALMFPITALLLVGALVWGYQENQEKNSILIKAENQYQRAFHDLSYHVEQLHGELGNTLAVNSTSNDMHRKGLVNVWRLTSEAQNEINQLPLTLLPFSETEEFLSKIANFSYKAAVRDFTKKPLTDNEIGNLKALYKNSGEISKDLQEVQNKVITSRLRWMDVESALATEDKAEDNTIIDGFKTVDKRVAAYPELDYGPSVASIYDKRSVKKLGGKPVTAEDVKRKALKFADIGRNANVEVKENGKGTEWASYTATVSSQNHQQPISMDFTVEGGLLISYNDNRSVGPAQVSMKQAVAKAGAFLEQKGYPSMTAVSADRYDNLGNLTFVTSRDGVLIYPEKITVRVGLDTGDATGFQASDYVRERQEKRKIPKPGMTLAAARKVLHPEFKEMYNRLALIENEDAEEVLTYEFGGRINGSQYRIYLNAADGHEEAVEEIRTSSGAQDK
;
A
#
# COMPACT_ATOMS: atom_id res chain seq x y z
N MET A 1 -54.64 -51.28 -28.53
CA MET A 1 -54.54 -49.83 -28.25
C MET A 1 -53.24 -49.48 -27.52
N TYR A 2 -53.03 -49.95 -26.28
CA TYR A 2 -51.91 -49.59 -25.41
C TYR A 2 -50.50 -49.61 -26.05
N LYS A 3 -50.13 -50.64 -26.83
CA LYS A 3 -48.81 -50.71 -27.50
C LYS A 3 -48.48 -49.53 -28.42
N ARG A 4 -49.49 -48.92 -29.08
CA ARG A 4 -49.27 -47.74 -29.95
C ARG A 4 -49.14 -46.46 -29.14
N LEU A 5 -49.88 -46.36 -28.03
CA LEU A 5 -49.81 -45.20 -27.13
C LEU A 5 -48.48 -45.16 -26.38
N SER A 6 -48.02 -46.29 -25.84
CA SER A 6 -46.73 -46.40 -25.14
C SER A 6 -45.53 -46.13 -26.07
N ALA A 7 -45.59 -46.58 -27.33
CA ALA A 7 -44.55 -46.33 -28.32
C ALA A 7 -44.38 -44.84 -28.68
N LEU A 8 -45.42 -44.02 -28.50
CA LEU A 8 -45.38 -42.58 -28.72
C LEU A 8 -45.05 -41.80 -27.43
N MET A 9 -45.65 -42.20 -26.29
CA MET A 9 -45.46 -41.51 -25.01
C MET A 9 -44.05 -41.69 -24.43
N PHE A 10 -43.46 -42.89 -24.52
CA PHE A 10 -42.15 -43.17 -23.96
C PHE A 10 -41.03 -42.25 -24.47
N PRO A 11 -40.83 -42.04 -25.78
CA PRO A 11 -39.81 -41.09 -26.27
C PRO A 11 -40.11 -39.64 -25.91
N ILE A 12 -41.39 -39.23 -25.81
CA ILE A 12 -41.77 -37.87 -25.37
C ILE A 12 -41.40 -37.67 -23.89
N THR A 13 -41.76 -38.62 -23.02
CA THR A 13 -41.38 -38.56 -21.59
C THR A 13 -39.87 -38.62 -21.39
N ALA A 14 -39.14 -39.41 -22.20
CA ALA A 14 -37.68 -39.44 -22.16
C ALA A 14 -37.05 -38.10 -22.58
N LEU A 15 -37.57 -37.45 -23.63
CA LEU A 15 -37.13 -36.11 -24.05
C LEU A 15 -37.38 -35.05 -22.96
N LEU A 16 -38.56 -35.08 -22.33
CA LEU A 16 -38.89 -34.18 -21.22
C LEU A 16 -37.98 -34.40 -20.00
N LEU A 17 -37.66 -35.66 -19.68
CA LEU A 17 -36.74 -36.01 -18.59
C LEU A 17 -35.31 -35.48 -18.88
N VAL A 18 -34.81 -35.69 -20.10
CA VAL A 18 -33.50 -35.16 -20.52
C VAL A 18 -33.49 -33.64 -20.50
N GLY A 19 -34.56 -32.98 -20.96
CA GLY A 19 -34.70 -31.53 -20.88
C GLY A 19 -34.66 -31.00 -19.44
N ALA A 20 -35.39 -31.65 -18.52
CA ALA A 20 -35.38 -31.30 -17.11
C ALA A 20 -34.00 -31.52 -16.43
N LEU A 21 -33.28 -32.58 -16.80
CA LEU A 21 -31.92 -32.84 -16.30
C LEU A 21 -30.90 -31.82 -16.81
N VAL A 22 -30.98 -31.44 -18.10
CA VAL A 22 -30.11 -30.40 -18.68
C VAL A 22 -30.41 -29.04 -18.07
N TRP A 23 -31.69 -28.68 -17.93
CA TRP A 23 -32.09 -27.42 -17.31
C TRP A 23 -31.67 -27.36 -15.83
N GLY A 24 -31.92 -28.41 -15.04
CA GLY A 24 -31.48 -28.46 -13.65
C GLY A 24 -29.96 -28.42 -13.47
N TYR A 25 -29.19 -28.97 -14.43
CA TYR A 25 -27.73 -28.84 -14.44
C TYR A 25 -27.27 -27.41 -14.78
N GLN A 26 -27.92 -26.75 -15.74
CA GLN A 26 -27.66 -25.35 -16.11
C GLN A 26 -27.99 -24.40 -14.94
N GLU A 27 -29.18 -24.53 -14.36
CA GLU A 27 -29.62 -23.76 -13.19
C GLU A 27 -28.64 -23.91 -12.01
N ASN A 28 -28.17 -25.12 -11.74
CA ASN A 28 -27.18 -25.37 -10.68
C ASN A 28 -25.80 -24.76 -10.99
N GLN A 29 -25.39 -24.73 -12.26
CA GLN A 29 -24.15 -24.04 -12.69
C GLN A 29 -24.28 -22.53 -12.57
N GLU A 30 -25.40 -21.95 -13.03
CA GLU A 30 -25.65 -20.50 -12.93
C GLU A 30 -25.71 -20.06 -11.48
N LYS A 31 -26.47 -20.77 -10.62
CA LYS A 31 -26.51 -20.56 -9.17
C LYS A 31 -25.12 -20.59 -8.54
N ASN A 32 -24.31 -21.63 -8.80
CA ASN A 32 -22.96 -21.70 -8.28
C ASN A 32 -22.07 -20.54 -8.77
N SER A 33 -22.22 -20.12 -10.03
CA SER A 33 -21.48 -18.98 -10.57
C SER A 33 -21.85 -17.65 -9.90
N ILE A 34 -23.11 -17.47 -9.52
CA ILE A 34 -23.61 -16.31 -8.79
C ILE A 34 -23.07 -16.31 -7.35
N LEU A 35 -23.16 -17.47 -6.65
CA LEU A 35 -22.62 -17.63 -5.30
C LEU A 35 -21.12 -17.34 -5.23
N ILE A 36 -20.34 -17.84 -6.20
CA ILE A 36 -18.89 -17.57 -6.28
C ILE A 36 -18.61 -16.09 -6.56
N LYS A 37 -19.43 -15.41 -7.39
CA LYS A 37 -19.28 -13.96 -7.62
C LYS A 37 -19.59 -13.14 -6.37
N ALA A 38 -20.66 -13.47 -5.64
CA ALA A 38 -21.04 -12.82 -4.39
C ALA A 38 -19.96 -13.02 -3.31
N GLU A 39 -19.49 -14.25 -3.12
CA GLU A 39 -18.39 -14.57 -2.19
C GLU A 39 -17.11 -13.76 -2.49
N ASN A 40 -16.68 -13.72 -3.76
CA ASN A 40 -15.52 -12.92 -4.18
C ASN A 40 -15.73 -11.40 -4.01
N GLN A 41 -16.97 -10.93 -4.14
CA GLN A 41 -17.34 -9.53 -3.94
C GLN A 41 -17.27 -9.17 -2.45
N TYR A 42 -17.82 -10.00 -1.57
CA TYR A 42 -17.77 -9.80 -0.11
C TYR A 42 -16.35 -9.89 0.44
N GLN A 43 -15.56 -10.87 0.01
CA GLN A 43 -14.15 -10.99 0.40
C GLN A 43 -13.33 -9.75 -0.01
N ARG A 44 -13.58 -9.22 -1.20
CA ARG A 44 -12.93 -7.99 -1.69
C ARG A 44 -13.37 -6.77 -0.90
N ALA A 45 -14.68 -6.52 -0.79
CA ALA A 45 -15.23 -5.38 -0.06
C ALA A 45 -14.73 -5.36 1.40
N PHE A 46 -14.66 -6.51 2.06
CA PHE A 46 -14.15 -6.59 3.42
C PHE A 46 -12.64 -6.34 3.53
N HIS A 47 -11.85 -6.86 2.58
CA HIS A 47 -10.41 -6.59 2.50
C HIS A 47 -10.13 -5.09 2.27
N ASP A 48 -10.84 -4.49 1.32
CA ASP A 48 -10.66 -3.09 0.93
C ASP A 48 -11.14 -2.15 2.06
N LEU A 49 -12.22 -2.49 2.78
CA LEU A 49 -12.65 -1.82 4.02
C LEU A 49 -11.56 -1.84 5.10
N SER A 50 -11.02 -3.02 5.42
CA SER A 50 -9.95 -3.20 6.41
C SER A 50 -8.72 -2.35 6.05
N TYR A 51 -8.34 -2.35 4.77
CA TYR A 51 -7.27 -1.52 4.23
C TYR A 51 -7.58 -0.01 4.34
N HIS A 52 -8.74 0.47 3.92
CA HIS A 52 -9.08 1.90 3.98
C HIS A 52 -9.22 2.41 5.40
N VAL A 53 -9.70 1.61 6.36
CA VAL A 53 -9.72 1.98 7.79
C VAL A 53 -8.30 2.04 8.38
N GLU A 54 -7.37 1.17 7.95
CA GLU A 54 -5.95 1.28 8.32
C GLU A 54 -5.27 2.52 7.71
N GLN A 55 -5.58 2.85 6.45
CA GLN A 55 -5.11 4.09 5.83
C GLN A 55 -5.69 5.33 6.53
N LEU A 56 -6.98 5.29 6.91
CA LEU A 56 -7.67 6.35 7.64
C LEU A 56 -7.00 6.64 9.00
N HIS A 57 -6.65 5.58 9.74
CA HIS A 57 -5.89 5.71 10.99
C HIS A 57 -4.54 6.39 10.78
N GLY A 58 -3.78 5.96 9.76
CA GLY A 58 -2.49 6.57 9.42
C GLY A 58 -2.61 8.05 9.07
N GLU A 59 -3.60 8.44 8.27
CA GLU A 59 -3.77 9.83 7.85
C GLU A 59 -4.28 10.75 8.98
N LEU A 60 -5.12 10.24 9.88
CA LEU A 60 -5.44 10.93 11.14
C LEU A 60 -4.18 11.14 11.99
N GLY A 61 -3.27 10.16 12.02
CA GLY A 61 -1.96 10.26 12.68
C GLY A 61 -1.06 11.33 12.05
N ASN A 62 -0.91 11.30 10.72
CA ASN A 62 -0.17 12.31 9.95
C ASN A 62 -0.73 13.71 10.25
N THR A 63 -2.05 13.90 10.15
CA THR A 63 -2.73 15.18 10.41
C THR A 63 -2.48 15.71 11.83
N LEU A 64 -2.31 14.82 12.82
CA LEU A 64 -2.00 15.16 14.21
C LEU A 64 -0.50 15.38 14.51
N ALA A 65 0.39 15.03 13.59
CA ALA A 65 1.84 15.18 13.73
C ALA A 65 2.37 16.50 13.10
N VAL A 66 1.55 17.12 12.24
CA VAL A 66 1.73 18.43 11.61
C VAL A 66 1.76 19.55 12.65
N ASN A 67 2.55 20.61 12.41
CA ASN A 67 2.57 21.79 13.27
C ASN A 67 1.23 22.57 13.18
N SER A 68 0.72 23.04 14.33
CA SER A 68 -0.53 23.81 14.45
C SER A 68 -0.69 25.01 13.49
N THR A 69 0.41 25.57 12.96
CA THR A 69 0.42 26.69 12.02
C THR A 69 0.42 26.29 10.54
N SER A 70 0.68 25.01 10.21
CA SER A 70 0.72 24.47 8.85
C SER A 70 -0.68 24.19 8.33
N ASN A 71 -1.41 25.28 8.07
CA ASN A 71 -2.80 25.29 7.65
C ASN A 71 -3.08 24.40 6.43
N ASP A 72 -2.25 24.46 5.40
CA ASP A 72 -2.49 23.71 4.16
C ASP A 72 -2.22 22.20 4.31
N MET A 73 -1.27 21.81 5.16
CA MET A 73 -1.01 20.40 5.47
C MET A 73 -2.14 19.78 6.30
N HIS A 74 -2.67 20.49 7.30
CA HIS A 74 -3.89 20.05 7.98
C HIS A 74 -5.07 19.94 7.02
N ARG A 75 -5.26 20.93 6.14
CA ARG A 75 -6.33 20.95 5.13
C ARG A 75 -6.27 19.68 4.28
N LYS A 76 -5.11 19.39 3.71
CA LYS A 76 -4.83 18.18 2.92
C LYS A 76 -5.13 16.90 3.68
N GLY A 77 -4.61 16.75 4.90
CA GLY A 77 -4.85 15.58 5.74
C GLY A 77 -6.33 15.33 5.96
N LEU A 78 -7.09 16.38 6.27
CA LEU A 78 -8.55 16.32 6.46
C LEU A 78 -9.33 15.94 5.19
N VAL A 79 -8.85 16.30 3.99
CA VAL A 79 -9.43 15.80 2.73
C VAL A 79 -9.16 14.32 2.57
N ASN A 80 -7.92 13.88 2.79
CA ASN A 80 -7.55 12.48 2.63
C ASN A 80 -8.33 11.60 3.62
N VAL A 81 -8.48 12.05 4.86
CA VAL A 81 -9.36 11.44 5.87
C VAL A 81 -10.80 11.37 5.36
N TRP A 82 -11.37 12.46 4.81
CA TRP A 82 -12.72 12.42 4.20
C TRP A 82 -12.82 11.38 3.08
N ARG A 83 -11.90 11.41 2.11
CA ARG A 83 -11.89 10.49 0.96
C ARG A 83 -11.80 9.03 1.41
N LEU A 84 -10.82 8.69 2.25
CA LEU A 84 -10.63 7.34 2.78
C LEU A 84 -11.85 6.83 3.54
N THR A 85 -12.51 7.72 4.27
CA THR A 85 -13.75 7.40 4.99
C THR A 85 -14.92 7.14 4.05
N SER A 86 -15.04 7.92 2.96
CA SER A 86 -16.07 7.68 1.94
C SER A 86 -15.86 6.38 1.15
N GLU A 87 -14.61 5.97 0.87
CA GLU A 87 -14.35 4.63 0.31
C GLU A 87 -14.77 3.53 1.30
N ALA A 88 -14.33 3.63 2.57
CA ALA A 88 -14.73 2.68 3.61
C ALA A 88 -16.27 2.55 3.76
N GLN A 89 -17.03 3.65 3.62
CA GLN A 89 -18.49 3.59 3.55
C GLN A 89 -19.01 2.88 2.29
N ASN A 90 -18.42 3.12 1.13
CA ASN A 90 -18.76 2.42 -0.11
C ASN A 90 -18.51 0.91 0.00
N GLU A 91 -17.44 0.49 0.70
CA GLU A 91 -17.12 -0.92 0.93
C GLU A 91 -18.05 -1.60 1.93
N ILE A 92 -18.42 -0.93 3.04
CA ILE A 92 -19.48 -1.42 3.95
C ILE A 92 -20.79 -1.67 3.19
N ASN A 93 -21.17 -0.74 2.30
CA ASN A 93 -22.36 -0.87 1.46
C ASN A 93 -22.31 -2.02 0.43
N GLN A 94 -21.16 -2.66 0.25
CA GLN A 94 -20.98 -3.84 -0.62
C GLN A 94 -20.97 -5.17 0.16
N LEU A 95 -21.01 -5.14 1.49
CA LEU A 95 -21.18 -6.31 2.36
C LEU A 95 -22.67 -6.70 2.49
N PRO A 96 -23.02 -7.91 2.97
CA PRO A 96 -24.42 -8.30 3.19
C PRO A 96 -25.04 -7.56 4.39
N LEU A 97 -25.38 -6.28 4.18
CA LEU A 97 -25.86 -5.33 5.20
C LEU A 97 -27.18 -5.71 5.85
N THR A 98 -28.04 -6.46 5.16
CA THR A 98 -29.37 -6.84 5.66
C THR A 98 -29.34 -7.71 6.91
N LEU A 99 -28.18 -8.29 7.25
CA LEU A 99 -28.05 -9.33 8.28
C LEU A 99 -26.87 -9.12 9.26
N LEU A 100 -25.98 -8.15 9.03
CA LEU A 100 -24.81 -7.88 9.87
C LEU A 100 -24.92 -6.54 10.62
N PRO A 101 -24.51 -6.47 11.90
CA PRO A 101 -24.54 -5.22 12.67
C PRO A 101 -23.37 -4.31 12.25
N PHE A 102 -23.70 -3.29 11.47
CA PHE A 102 -22.77 -2.29 10.95
C PHE A 102 -23.18 -0.84 11.22
N SER A 103 -24.38 -0.61 11.77
CA SER A 103 -24.99 0.73 11.86
C SER A 103 -24.12 1.73 12.61
N GLU A 104 -23.47 1.30 13.69
CA GLU A 104 -22.61 2.17 14.50
C GLU A 104 -21.32 2.48 13.75
N THR A 105 -20.77 1.48 13.05
CA THR A 105 -19.55 1.63 12.23
C THR A 105 -19.79 2.57 11.04
N GLU A 106 -20.92 2.42 10.35
CA GLU A 106 -21.34 3.31 9.26
C GLU A 106 -21.57 4.75 9.77
N GLU A 107 -22.21 4.91 10.93
CA GLU A 107 -22.45 6.21 11.55
C GLU A 107 -21.13 6.88 12.00
N PHE A 108 -20.19 6.11 12.55
CA PHE A 108 -18.86 6.60 12.93
C PHE A 108 -18.05 7.08 11.72
N LEU A 109 -18.02 6.31 10.63
CA LEU A 109 -17.41 6.76 9.38
C LEU A 109 -18.16 7.99 8.84
N SER A 110 -19.49 8.03 8.87
CA SER A 110 -20.27 9.21 8.48
C SER A 110 -19.88 10.45 9.30
N LYS A 111 -19.70 10.32 10.62
CA LYS A 111 -19.24 11.38 11.52
C LYS A 111 -17.82 11.86 11.15
N ILE A 112 -16.88 10.95 10.87
CA ILE A 112 -15.51 11.29 10.42
C ILE A 112 -15.52 12.01 9.07
N ALA A 113 -16.23 11.46 8.08
CA ALA A 113 -16.31 12.01 6.74
C ALA A 113 -16.83 13.45 6.79
N ASN A 114 -17.93 13.66 7.52
CA ASN A 114 -18.56 14.97 7.70
C ASN A 114 -17.64 15.96 8.43
N PHE A 115 -17.00 15.56 9.53
CA PHE A 115 -16.07 16.42 10.27
C PHE A 115 -14.89 16.86 9.39
N SER A 116 -14.21 15.88 8.80
CA SER A 116 -12.94 16.09 8.11
C SER A 116 -13.13 16.94 6.87
N TYR A 117 -14.17 16.66 6.10
CA TYR A 117 -14.56 17.47 4.97
C TYR A 117 -14.92 18.93 5.34
N LYS A 118 -15.70 19.16 6.41
CA LYS A 118 -16.04 20.52 6.89
C LYS A 118 -14.81 21.33 7.26
N ALA A 119 -13.87 20.70 7.97
CA ALA A 119 -12.63 21.35 8.37
C ALA A 119 -11.75 21.64 7.12
N ALA A 120 -11.60 20.68 6.21
CA ALA A 120 -10.84 20.82 4.97
C ALA A 120 -11.28 22.00 4.06
N VAL A 121 -12.56 22.35 4.00
CA VAL A 121 -13.02 23.47 3.14
C VAL A 121 -13.00 24.83 3.81
N ARG A 122 -12.62 24.91 5.10
CA ARG A 122 -12.54 26.17 5.84
C ARG A 122 -11.27 26.95 5.50
N ASP A 123 -11.34 28.28 5.51
CA ASP A 123 -10.14 29.12 5.40
C ASP A 123 -9.35 29.11 6.72
N PHE A 124 -8.37 28.23 6.82
CA PHE A 124 -7.54 28.06 8.01
C PHE A 124 -6.64 29.27 8.32
N THR A 125 -6.37 30.16 7.35
CA THR A 125 -5.66 31.43 7.63
C THR A 125 -6.48 32.38 8.52
N LYS A 126 -7.82 32.23 8.50
CA LYS A 126 -8.76 33.02 9.30
C LYS A 126 -9.40 32.23 10.44
N LYS A 127 -9.51 30.91 10.29
CA LYS A 127 -10.15 29.98 11.22
C LYS A 127 -9.35 28.66 11.25
N PRO A 128 -8.18 28.61 11.92
CA PRO A 128 -7.41 27.37 12.08
C PRO A 128 -8.21 26.34 12.88
N LEU A 129 -7.70 25.11 13.00
CA LEU A 129 -8.30 24.10 13.88
C LEU A 129 -8.34 24.61 15.33
N THR A 130 -9.50 24.47 15.96
CA THR A 130 -9.69 24.78 17.38
C THR A 130 -9.22 23.62 18.27
N ASP A 131 -8.89 23.89 19.53
CA ASP A 131 -8.45 22.86 20.48
C ASP A 131 -9.47 21.70 20.62
N ASN A 132 -10.77 22.00 20.51
CA ASN A 132 -11.83 20.99 20.49
C ASN A 132 -11.78 20.12 19.23
N GLU A 133 -11.55 20.70 18.05
CA GLU A 133 -11.41 19.94 16.79
C GLU A 133 -10.13 19.09 16.78
N ILE A 134 -9.05 19.57 17.40
CA ILE A 134 -7.83 18.78 17.63
C ILE A 134 -8.09 17.66 18.65
N GLY A 135 -8.87 17.91 19.70
CA GLY A 135 -9.33 16.89 20.65
C GLY A 135 -10.15 15.80 19.95
N ASN A 136 -11.07 16.20 19.07
CA ASN A 136 -11.84 15.28 18.23
C ASN A 136 -10.90 14.45 17.34
N LEU A 137 -9.96 15.07 16.62
CA LEU A 137 -8.95 14.34 15.82
C LEU A 137 -8.17 13.31 16.65
N LYS A 138 -7.73 13.66 17.86
CA LYS A 138 -7.03 12.72 18.78
C LYS A 138 -7.91 11.55 19.19
N ALA A 139 -9.21 11.78 19.44
CA ALA A 139 -10.17 10.71 19.71
C ALA A 139 -10.40 9.82 18.47
N LEU A 140 -10.59 10.42 17.29
CA LEU A 140 -10.77 9.69 16.03
C LEU A 140 -9.53 8.85 15.67
N TYR A 141 -8.32 9.36 15.88
CA TYR A 141 -7.08 8.61 15.69
C TYR A 141 -7.01 7.37 16.59
N LYS A 142 -7.32 7.51 17.89
CA LYS A 142 -7.38 6.37 18.82
C LYS A 142 -8.44 5.35 18.39
N ASN A 143 -9.65 5.81 18.12
CA ASN A 143 -10.79 4.94 17.82
C ASN A 143 -10.61 4.20 16.48
N SER A 144 -10.08 4.87 15.46
CA SER A 144 -9.76 4.24 14.16
C SER A 144 -8.66 3.18 14.28
N GLY A 145 -7.67 3.36 15.16
CA GLY A 145 -6.65 2.35 15.43
C GLY A 145 -7.22 1.10 16.11
N GLU A 146 -8.16 1.28 17.05
CA GLU A 146 -8.87 0.17 17.69
C GLU A 146 -9.77 -0.60 16.70
N ILE A 147 -10.48 0.10 15.82
CA ILE A 147 -11.34 -0.52 14.78
C ILE A 147 -10.48 -1.22 13.72
N SER A 148 -9.42 -0.58 13.23
CA SER A 148 -8.50 -1.18 12.24
C SER A 148 -7.93 -2.51 12.74
N LYS A 149 -7.51 -2.54 14.01
CA LYS A 149 -7.04 -3.77 14.66
C LYS A 149 -8.14 -4.85 14.72
N ASP A 150 -9.35 -4.52 15.14
CA ASP A 150 -10.45 -5.48 15.20
C ASP A 150 -10.80 -6.05 13.80
N LEU A 151 -10.84 -5.19 12.76
CA LEU A 151 -11.09 -5.61 11.37
C LEU A 151 -9.99 -6.55 10.87
N GLN A 152 -8.72 -6.24 11.14
CA GLN A 152 -7.59 -7.13 10.84
C GLN A 152 -7.69 -8.46 11.61
N GLU A 153 -8.11 -8.47 12.88
CA GLU A 153 -8.34 -9.70 13.65
C GLU A 153 -9.46 -10.56 13.04
N VAL A 154 -10.55 -9.95 12.57
CA VAL A 154 -11.63 -10.65 11.84
C VAL A 154 -11.13 -11.19 10.50
N GLN A 155 -10.39 -10.40 9.72
CA GLN A 155 -9.79 -10.82 8.45
C GLN A 155 -8.88 -12.03 8.62
N ASN A 156 -8.01 -12.00 9.63
CA ASN A 156 -7.14 -13.12 9.94
C ASN A 156 -7.94 -14.39 10.32
N LYS A 157 -9.03 -14.27 11.09
CA LYS A 157 -9.90 -15.41 11.42
C LYS A 157 -10.63 -15.97 10.20
N VAL A 158 -11.17 -15.12 9.33
CA VAL A 158 -11.85 -15.53 8.08
C VAL A 158 -10.90 -16.34 7.18
N ILE A 159 -9.69 -15.82 6.98
CA ILE A 159 -8.67 -16.47 6.14
C ILE A 159 -8.19 -17.80 6.76
N THR A 160 -7.90 -17.82 8.07
CA THR A 160 -7.35 -19.01 8.74
C THR A 160 -8.38 -20.13 8.89
N SER A 161 -9.62 -19.81 9.26
CA SER A 161 -10.72 -20.78 9.38
C SER A 161 -11.44 -21.08 8.04
N ARG A 162 -11.05 -20.40 6.94
CA ARG A 162 -11.66 -20.55 5.60
C ARG A 162 -13.17 -20.33 5.58
N LEU A 163 -13.63 -19.36 6.36
CA LEU A 163 -15.06 -19.03 6.49
C LEU A 163 -15.57 -18.40 5.18
N ARG A 164 -16.80 -18.76 4.78
CA ARG A 164 -17.46 -18.20 3.59
C ARG A 164 -18.52 -17.20 4.01
N TRP A 165 -18.54 -16.05 3.36
CA TRP A 165 -19.54 -14.99 3.59
C TRP A 165 -20.94 -15.46 3.23
N MET A 166 -21.09 -16.28 2.18
CA MET A 166 -22.38 -16.85 1.80
C MET A 166 -22.97 -17.82 2.84
N ASP A 167 -22.14 -18.50 3.64
CA ASP A 167 -22.62 -19.38 4.71
C ASP A 167 -23.20 -18.56 5.87
N VAL A 168 -22.58 -17.41 6.16
CA VAL A 168 -23.05 -16.44 7.16
C VAL A 168 -24.39 -15.82 6.74
N GLU A 169 -24.49 -15.36 5.48
CA GLU A 169 -25.75 -14.82 4.94
C GLU A 169 -26.87 -15.86 4.98
N SER A 170 -26.56 -17.11 4.62
CA SER A 170 -27.53 -18.22 4.65
C SER A 170 -28.00 -18.54 6.07
N ALA A 171 -27.08 -18.62 7.04
CA ALA A 171 -27.42 -18.91 8.45
C ALA A 171 -28.29 -17.80 9.08
N LEU A 172 -27.96 -16.54 8.79
CA LEU A 172 -28.72 -15.39 9.27
C LEU A 172 -30.13 -15.32 8.64
N ALA A 173 -30.30 -15.76 7.40
CA ALA A 173 -31.59 -15.81 6.71
C ALA A 173 -32.50 -16.97 7.17
N THR A 174 -31.96 -18.01 7.84
CA THR A 174 -32.72 -19.19 8.26
C THR A 174 -33.02 -19.26 9.76
N GLU A 175 -32.56 -18.29 10.57
CA GLU A 175 -32.58 -18.29 12.05
C GLU A 175 -31.90 -19.51 12.73
N ASP A 176 -31.35 -20.44 11.96
CA ASP A 176 -30.63 -21.60 12.44
C ASP A 176 -29.25 -21.22 12.98
N LYS A 177 -28.92 -21.73 14.17
CA LYS A 177 -27.62 -21.52 14.81
C LYS A 177 -26.54 -22.35 14.12
N ALA A 178 -25.94 -21.79 13.08
CA ALA A 178 -24.69 -22.29 12.52
C ALA A 178 -23.58 -22.36 13.60
N GLU A 179 -22.74 -23.39 13.53
CA GLU A 179 -21.80 -23.72 14.61
C GLU A 179 -20.58 -22.78 14.73
N ASP A 180 -20.35 -21.87 13.78
CA ASP A 180 -19.26 -20.89 13.83
C ASP A 180 -19.72 -19.48 13.45
N ASN A 181 -20.05 -18.68 14.47
CA ASN A 181 -20.49 -17.29 14.34
C ASN A 181 -19.33 -16.27 14.25
N THR A 182 -18.08 -16.71 14.05
CA THR A 182 -16.87 -15.87 14.19
C THR A 182 -16.91 -14.57 13.37
N ILE A 183 -17.48 -14.57 12.16
CA ILE A 183 -17.66 -13.35 11.34
C ILE A 183 -18.63 -12.38 12.03
N ILE A 184 -19.82 -12.88 12.40
CA ILE A 184 -20.89 -12.09 13.02
C ILE A 184 -20.44 -11.52 14.37
N ASP A 185 -19.77 -12.33 15.19
CA ASP A 185 -19.31 -11.94 16.52
C ASP A 185 -18.10 -10.99 16.44
N GLY A 186 -17.30 -11.09 15.37
CA GLY A 186 -16.34 -10.07 14.97
C GLY A 186 -16.98 -8.71 14.75
N PHE A 187 -18.00 -8.63 13.88
CA PHE A 187 -18.72 -7.37 13.62
C PHE A 187 -19.47 -6.84 14.85
N LYS A 188 -20.16 -7.69 15.61
CA LYS A 188 -20.74 -7.29 16.90
C LYS A 188 -19.71 -6.73 17.87
N THR A 189 -18.45 -7.15 17.80
CA THR A 189 -17.38 -6.62 18.66
C THR A 189 -16.95 -5.23 18.22
N VAL A 190 -16.80 -5.01 16.90
CA VAL A 190 -16.53 -3.68 16.31
C VAL A 190 -17.68 -2.72 16.64
N ASP A 191 -18.90 -3.08 16.23
CA ASP A 191 -20.10 -2.25 16.32
C ASP A 191 -20.43 -1.84 17.77
N LYS A 192 -20.35 -2.78 18.73
CA LYS A 192 -20.48 -2.47 20.17
C LYS A 192 -19.38 -1.56 20.71
N ARG A 193 -18.16 -1.64 20.18
CA ARG A 193 -17.06 -0.76 20.62
C ARG A 193 -17.27 0.64 20.07
N VAL A 194 -17.79 0.75 18.84
CA VAL A 194 -18.16 2.03 18.23
C VAL A 194 -19.30 2.71 18.98
N ALA A 195 -20.36 1.98 19.34
CA ALA A 195 -21.47 2.47 20.18
C ALA A 195 -21.03 2.97 21.58
N ALA A 196 -19.86 2.53 22.06
CA ALA A 196 -19.33 2.92 23.37
C ALA A 196 -18.53 4.24 23.33
N TYR A 197 -18.32 4.84 22.16
CA TYR A 197 -17.62 6.12 22.03
C TYR A 197 -18.54 7.30 22.40
N PRO A 198 -18.04 8.32 23.12
CA PRO A 198 -18.83 9.50 23.46
C PRO A 198 -19.20 10.30 22.20
N GLU A 199 -20.42 10.85 22.18
CA GLU A 199 -20.80 11.82 21.15
C GLU A 199 -19.92 13.08 21.24
N LEU A 200 -19.46 13.55 20.09
CA LEU A 200 -18.73 14.81 19.93
C LEU A 200 -19.65 15.83 19.24
N ASP A 201 -19.38 17.13 19.40
CA ASP A 201 -20.11 18.19 18.69
C ASP A 201 -19.51 18.43 17.30
N TYR A 202 -20.36 18.46 16.26
CA TYR A 202 -19.96 18.33 14.85
C TYR A 202 -20.44 19.44 13.88
N GLY A 203 -21.25 20.41 14.33
CA GLY A 203 -21.66 21.61 13.56
C GLY A 203 -22.38 21.42 12.19
N PRO A 204 -22.77 22.50 11.48
CA PRO A 204 -23.51 22.46 10.19
C PRO A 204 -22.63 22.36 8.91
N SER A 205 -23.22 22.17 7.71
CA SER A 205 -22.59 21.51 6.53
C SER A 205 -22.81 22.19 5.14
N VAL A 206 -21.87 22.01 4.17
CA VAL A 206 -22.06 21.97 2.68
C VAL A 206 -20.82 21.49 1.87
N ALA A 207 -21.02 20.70 0.79
CA ALA A 207 -20.07 19.95 -0.09
C ALA A 207 -19.53 20.71 -1.35
N SER A 208 -18.53 20.31 -2.17
CA SER A 208 -17.28 19.45 -2.12
C SER A 208 -16.45 19.59 -3.44
N ILE A 209 -15.25 18.95 -3.61
CA ILE A 209 -14.54 18.50 -4.88
C ILE A 209 -12.98 18.35 -4.73
N TYR A 210 -12.35 17.39 -5.45
CA TYR A 210 -10.89 17.20 -5.67
C TYR A 210 -10.57 16.67 -7.09
N ASP A 211 -9.32 16.78 -7.58
CA ASP A 211 -8.86 16.26 -8.90
C ASP A 211 -7.34 15.90 -8.95
N LYS A 212 -6.83 15.22 -10.02
CA LYS A 212 -5.43 14.66 -10.10
C LYS A 212 -4.64 14.96 -11.40
N ARG A 213 -3.29 14.82 -11.36
CA ARG A 213 -2.32 15.05 -12.49
C ARG A 213 -1.55 13.79 -12.98
N SER A 214 -0.62 13.97 -13.94
CA SER A 214 -0.10 12.99 -14.92
C SER A 214 1.42 12.65 -14.85
N VAL A 215 1.91 11.79 -15.77
CA VAL A 215 3.24 11.13 -15.74
C VAL A 215 4.19 11.63 -16.85
N LYS A 216 5.51 11.54 -16.60
CA LYS A 216 6.62 12.03 -17.44
C LYS A 216 7.34 10.89 -18.19
N LYS A 217 7.87 11.15 -19.39
CA LYS A 217 8.55 10.15 -20.24
C LYS A 217 10.04 10.00 -19.91
N LEU A 218 10.54 8.77 -20.03
CA LEU A 218 11.97 8.46 -20.14
C LEU A 218 12.52 8.97 -21.49
N GLY A 219 13.85 9.03 -21.59
CA GLY A 219 14.53 9.34 -22.85
C GLY A 219 15.79 8.50 -23.04
N GLY A 220 15.97 7.92 -24.23
CA GLY A 220 17.18 7.21 -24.60
C GLY A 220 17.14 6.67 -26.03
N LYS A 221 18.28 6.16 -26.52
CA LYS A 221 18.27 5.38 -27.77
C LYS A 221 17.70 3.97 -27.48
N PRO A 222 16.73 3.46 -28.25
CA PRO A 222 16.26 2.09 -28.11
C PRO A 222 17.40 1.07 -28.20
N VAL A 223 17.37 0.05 -27.36
CA VAL A 223 18.32 -1.08 -27.39
C VAL A 223 17.71 -2.31 -28.03
N THR A 224 18.55 -3.23 -28.51
CA THR A 224 18.11 -4.52 -29.06
C THR A 224 18.06 -5.61 -27.98
N ALA A 225 17.33 -6.70 -28.25
CA ALA A 225 17.31 -7.88 -27.38
C ALA A 225 18.73 -8.48 -27.14
N GLU A 226 19.63 -8.40 -28.14
CA GLU A 226 21.02 -8.83 -27.98
C GLU A 226 21.84 -7.88 -27.09
N ASP A 227 21.51 -6.59 -27.03
CA ASP A 227 22.13 -5.66 -26.07
C ASP A 227 21.67 -5.96 -24.64
N VAL A 228 20.38 -6.26 -24.47
CA VAL A 228 19.80 -6.69 -23.20
C VAL A 228 20.43 -8.01 -22.73
N LYS A 229 20.59 -8.98 -23.63
CA LYS A 229 21.26 -10.26 -23.33
C LYS A 229 22.69 -10.07 -22.79
N ARG A 230 23.49 -9.19 -23.42
CA ARG A 230 24.85 -8.87 -22.93
C ARG A 230 24.82 -8.14 -21.58
N LYS A 231 23.87 -7.24 -21.35
CA LYS A 231 23.68 -6.55 -20.08
C LYS A 231 23.25 -7.50 -18.95
N ALA A 232 22.31 -8.39 -19.22
CA ALA A 232 21.83 -9.41 -18.28
C ALA A 232 22.95 -10.36 -17.85
N LEU A 233 23.74 -10.90 -18.79
CA LEU A 233 24.92 -11.73 -18.47
C LEU A 233 25.92 -10.99 -17.57
N LYS A 234 26.23 -9.73 -17.88
CA LYS A 234 27.15 -8.91 -17.08
C LYS A 234 26.59 -8.63 -15.68
N PHE A 235 25.28 -8.42 -15.54
CA PHE A 235 24.68 -8.11 -14.25
C PHE A 235 24.56 -9.34 -13.35
N ALA A 236 24.10 -10.47 -13.90
CA ALA A 236 23.92 -11.72 -13.16
C ALA A 236 25.24 -12.28 -12.59
N ASP A 237 26.36 -12.11 -13.30
CA ASP A 237 27.71 -12.52 -12.84
C ASP A 237 27.89 -14.04 -12.61
N ILE A 238 26.96 -14.87 -13.12
CA ILE A 238 26.92 -16.34 -12.93
C ILE A 238 27.78 -17.14 -13.94
N GLY A 239 28.77 -16.50 -14.57
CA GLY A 239 29.75 -17.13 -15.47
C GLY A 239 29.33 -17.29 -16.95
N ARG A 240 30.26 -17.80 -17.77
CA ARG A 240 30.15 -17.84 -19.25
C ARG A 240 29.19 -18.89 -19.82
N ASN A 241 28.75 -19.87 -19.01
CA ASN A 241 27.91 -20.99 -19.46
C ASN A 241 26.41 -20.78 -19.17
N ALA A 242 26.00 -19.54 -18.87
CA ALA A 242 24.60 -19.21 -18.64
C ALA A 242 23.82 -19.08 -19.95
N ASN A 243 22.63 -19.66 -20.02
CA ASN A 243 21.66 -19.40 -21.07
C ASN A 243 20.87 -18.12 -20.74
N VAL A 244 20.49 -17.36 -21.76
CA VAL A 244 19.64 -16.17 -21.61
C VAL A 244 18.54 -16.16 -22.66
N GLU A 245 17.31 -16.15 -22.18
CA GLU A 245 16.12 -15.86 -22.96
C GLU A 245 15.75 -14.38 -22.77
N VAL A 246 15.34 -13.69 -23.84
CA VAL A 246 14.91 -12.29 -23.79
C VAL A 246 13.55 -12.15 -24.47
N LYS A 247 12.60 -11.55 -23.76
CA LYS A 247 11.22 -11.30 -24.22
C LYS A 247 10.93 -9.80 -24.22
N GLU A 248 10.35 -9.30 -25.31
CA GLU A 248 9.81 -7.93 -25.41
C GLU A 248 8.39 -7.90 -24.81
N ASN A 249 8.13 -6.95 -23.91
CA ASN A 249 6.82 -6.71 -23.29
C ASN A 249 6.30 -5.32 -23.68
N GLY A 250 4.98 -5.14 -23.73
CA GLY A 250 4.36 -3.82 -23.94
C GLY A 250 4.73 -3.17 -25.27
N LYS A 251 5.01 -3.96 -26.32
CA LYS A 251 5.47 -3.49 -27.64
C LYS A 251 4.57 -2.37 -28.19
N GLY A 252 5.19 -1.24 -28.55
CA GLY A 252 4.49 -0.07 -29.07
C GLY A 252 3.77 0.79 -28.03
N THR A 253 3.91 0.49 -26.73
CA THR A 253 3.42 1.32 -25.63
C THR A 253 4.56 2.13 -25.01
N GLU A 254 4.21 3.16 -24.23
CA GLU A 254 5.19 3.99 -23.50
C GLU A 254 5.89 3.25 -22.35
N TRP A 255 5.41 2.04 -22.03
CA TRP A 255 5.92 1.15 -20.98
C TRP A 255 6.67 -0.07 -21.54
N ALA A 256 7.10 -0.01 -22.80
CA ALA A 256 7.79 -1.12 -23.45
C ALA A 256 9.11 -1.47 -22.72
N SER A 257 9.28 -2.77 -22.44
CA SER A 257 10.41 -3.30 -21.67
C SER A 257 10.90 -4.63 -22.23
N TYR A 258 12.10 -5.05 -21.82
CA TYR A 258 12.63 -6.38 -22.08
C TYR A 258 12.83 -7.13 -20.77
N THR A 259 12.21 -8.31 -20.63
CA THR A 259 12.56 -9.26 -19.56
C THR A 259 13.65 -10.20 -20.08
N ALA A 260 14.73 -10.33 -19.33
CA ALA A 260 15.80 -11.29 -19.55
C ALA A 260 15.80 -12.35 -18.44
N THR A 261 15.62 -13.61 -18.82
CA THR A 261 15.68 -14.76 -17.91
C THR A 261 17.04 -15.45 -18.09
N VAL A 262 17.85 -15.48 -17.03
CA VAL A 262 19.20 -16.05 -17.02
C VAL A 262 19.22 -17.33 -16.19
N SER A 263 19.65 -18.44 -16.80
CA SER A 263 19.72 -19.77 -16.18
C SER A 263 21.12 -20.36 -16.33
N SER A 264 21.66 -20.99 -15.29
CA SER A 264 22.99 -21.61 -15.29
C SER A 264 22.98 -22.92 -14.52
N GLN A 265 23.82 -23.89 -14.91
CA GLN A 265 23.95 -25.16 -14.18
C GLN A 265 24.46 -24.95 -12.73
N ASN A 266 25.13 -23.83 -12.48
CA ASN A 266 25.68 -23.48 -11.16
C ASN A 266 24.67 -22.72 -10.27
N HIS A 267 23.48 -22.39 -10.78
CA HIS A 267 22.47 -21.60 -10.05
C HIS A 267 21.09 -22.21 -10.25
N GLN A 268 20.53 -22.85 -9.22
CA GLN A 268 19.37 -23.74 -9.35
C GLN A 268 18.09 -23.05 -9.85
N GLN A 269 17.92 -21.76 -9.57
CA GLN A 269 16.72 -21.01 -9.90
C GLN A 269 17.05 -19.91 -10.91
N PRO A 270 16.16 -19.61 -11.88
CA PRO A 270 16.42 -18.58 -12.87
C PRO A 270 16.41 -17.18 -12.24
N ILE A 271 17.35 -16.35 -12.68
CA ILE A 271 17.39 -14.91 -12.38
C ILE A 271 16.57 -14.19 -13.46
N SER A 272 15.61 -13.38 -13.04
CA SER A 272 14.84 -12.49 -13.94
C SER A 272 15.34 -11.06 -13.81
N MET A 273 15.42 -10.34 -14.92
CA MET A 273 15.80 -8.92 -14.97
C MET A 273 14.97 -8.18 -16.01
N ASP A 274 14.41 -7.02 -15.66
CA ASP A 274 13.67 -6.18 -16.59
C ASP A 274 14.45 -4.92 -16.95
N PHE A 275 14.47 -4.59 -18.25
CA PHE A 275 15.17 -3.45 -18.81
C PHE A 275 14.22 -2.55 -19.59
N THR A 276 14.43 -1.23 -19.53
CA THR A 276 13.73 -0.28 -20.41
C THR A 276 14.09 -0.52 -21.88
N VAL A 277 13.16 -0.37 -22.82
CA VAL A 277 13.51 -0.37 -24.26
C VAL A 277 14.43 0.80 -24.59
N GLU A 278 14.15 2.00 -24.07
CA GLU A 278 15.01 3.17 -24.22
C GLU A 278 16.21 3.11 -23.27
N GLY A 279 17.43 3.14 -23.80
CA GLY A 279 18.67 3.09 -23.04
C GLY A 279 19.06 1.70 -22.51
N GLY A 280 18.12 0.76 -22.38
CA GLY A 280 18.39 -0.57 -21.81
C GLY A 280 18.83 -0.49 -20.36
N LEU A 281 18.12 0.30 -19.56
CA LEU A 281 18.43 0.53 -18.15
C LEU A 281 17.72 -0.52 -17.31
N LEU A 282 18.45 -1.13 -16.37
CA LEU A 282 17.94 -2.19 -15.50
C LEU A 282 17.02 -1.58 -14.44
N ILE A 283 15.74 -1.98 -14.45
CA ILE A 283 14.68 -1.47 -13.58
C ILE A 283 14.23 -2.47 -12.52
N SER A 284 14.43 -3.76 -12.76
CA SER A 284 14.09 -4.86 -11.84
C SER A 284 15.12 -5.98 -11.95
N TYR A 285 15.50 -6.58 -10.84
CA TYR A 285 16.29 -7.81 -10.74
C TYR A 285 15.66 -8.69 -9.68
N ASN A 286 15.59 -9.99 -9.94
CA ASN A 286 14.97 -10.96 -9.05
C ASN A 286 15.69 -12.31 -9.17
N ASP A 287 16.43 -12.68 -8.14
CA ASP A 287 17.00 -14.02 -7.95
C ASP A 287 16.02 -14.84 -7.09
N ASN A 288 15.45 -15.89 -7.69
CA ASN A 288 14.47 -16.78 -7.08
C ASN A 288 15.11 -17.87 -6.18
N ARG A 289 16.40 -17.76 -5.82
CA ARG A 289 17.04 -18.70 -4.89
C ARG A 289 16.22 -18.85 -3.60
N SER A 290 16.20 -20.06 -3.05
CA SER A 290 15.70 -20.27 -1.69
C SER A 290 16.57 -19.52 -0.69
N VAL A 291 15.94 -18.95 0.34
CA VAL A 291 16.61 -18.24 1.44
C VAL A 291 16.52 -19.10 2.69
N GLY A 292 17.66 -19.39 3.30
CA GLY A 292 17.76 -20.17 4.53
C GLY A 292 17.47 -19.37 5.80
N PRO A 293 17.65 -19.97 7.00
CA PRO A 293 17.51 -19.28 8.27
C PRO A 293 18.54 -18.14 8.41
N ALA A 294 18.10 -16.99 8.92
CA ALA A 294 18.92 -15.80 9.06
C ALA A 294 20.23 -16.04 9.84
N GLN A 295 21.36 -15.71 9.23
CA GLN A 295 22.71 -15.72 9.82
C GLN A 295 23.33 -14.31 9.93
N VAL A 296 22.78 -13.31 9.23
CA VAL A 296 23.24 -11.92 9.31
C VAL A 296 22.18 -10.99 9.92
N SER A 297 22.64 -10.00 10.67
CA SER A 297 21.80 -8.91 11.18
C SER A 297 21.37 -7.95 10.07
N MET A 298 20.26 -7.23 10.27
CA MET A 298 19.82 -6.17 9.35
C MET A 298 20.91 -5.11 9.11
N LYS A 299 21.74 -4.80 10.11
CA LYS A 299 22.88 -3.88 9.96
C LYS A 299 23.94 -4.40 8.99
N GLN A 300 24.28 -5.69 9.06
CA GLN A 300 25.19 -6.32 8.09
C GLN A 300 24.55 -6.41 6.70
N ALA A 301 23.24 -6.68 6.64
CA ALA A 301 22.50 -6.76 5.39
C ALA A 301 22.44 -5.39 4.67
N VAL A 302 22.24 -4.28 5.40
CA VAL A 302 22.37 -2.90 4.88
C VAL A 302 23.75 -2.63 4.32
N ALA A 303 24.82 -3.00 5.04
CA ALA A 303 26.19 -2.80 4.57
C ALA A 303 26.50 -3.60 3.28
N LYS A 304 26.07 -4.87 3.22
CA LYS A 304 26.21 -5.72 2.04
C LYS A 304 25.40 -5.20 0.84
N ALA A 305 24.16 -4.76 1.06
CA ALA A 305 23.32 -4.19 -0.01
C ALA A 305 23.91 -2.88 -0.56
N GLY A 306 24.49 -2.02 0.28
CA GLY A 306 25.21 -0.83 -0.16
C GLY A 306 26.41 -1.17 -1.07
N ALA A 307 27.23 -2.14 -0.65
CA ALA A 307 28.37 -2.61 -1.45
C ALA A 307 27.92 -3.27 -2.78
N PHE A 308 26.82 -4.02 -2.77
CA PHE A 308 26.20 -4.58 -3.98
C PHE A 308 25.77 -3.45 -4.94
N LEU A 309 25.06 -2.43 -4.45
CA LEU A 309 24.64 -1.29 -5.28
C LEU A 309 25.84 -0.58 -5.90
N GLU A 310 26.88 -0.29 -5.11
CA GLU A 310 28.11 0.34 -5.59
C GLU A 310 28.80 -0.50 -6.68
N GLN A 311 29.03 -1.79 -6.43
CA GLN A 311 29.63 -2.73 -7.40
C GLN A 311 28.82 -2.82 -8.71
N LYS A 312 27.48 -2.74 -8.62
CA LYS A 312 26.56 -2.85 -9.75
C LYS A 312 26.31 -1.51 -10.48
N GLY A 313 26.98 -0.42 -10.09
CA GLY A 313 26.96 0.86 -10.79
C GLY A 313 25.98 1.92 -10.24
N TYR A 314 25.51 1.72 -9.01
CA TYR A 314 24.67 2.64 -8.24
C TYR A 314 25.47 3.20 -7.04
N PRO A 315 26.48 4.08 -7.28
CA PRO A 315 27.31 4.64 -6.21
C PRO A 315 26.54 5.69 -5.38
N SER A 316 27.11 6.02 -4.22
CA SER A 316 26.60 7.07 -3.31
C SER A 316 25.17 6.86 -2.80
N MET A 317 24.72 5.60 -2.67
CA MET A 317 23.39 5.27 -2.17
C MET A 317 23.36 5.17 -0.64
N THR A 318 22.40 5.84 0.02
CA THR A 318 22.22 5.82 1.48
C THR A 318 20.90 5.13 1.85
N ALA A 319 20.93 4.22 2.83
CA ALA A 319 19.73 3.55 3.33
C ALA A 319 18.84 4.51 4.13
N VAL A 320 17.53 4.49 3.85
CA VAL A 320 16.48 5.31 4.50
C VAL A 320 15.34 4.49 5.09
N SER A 321 15.23 3.20 4.74
CA SER A 321 14.47 2.20 5.50
C SER A 321 15.16 0.84 5.48
N ALA A 322 14.91 0.02 6.49
CA ALA A 322 15.47 -1.33 6.62
C ALA A 322 14.50 -2.22 7.41
N ASP A 323 13.60 -2.88 6.69
CA ASP A 323 12.48 -3.65 7.24
C ASP A 323 12.76 -5.16 7.16
N ARG A 324 12.49 -5.90 8.24
CA ARG A 324 12.65 -7.35 8.27
C ARG A 324 11.33 -8.05 8.02
N TYR A 325 11.34 -9.03 7.12
CA TYR A 325 10.22 -9.93 6.91
C TYR A 325 10.73 -11.38 6.88
N ASP A 326 10.47 -12.13 7.96
CA ASP A 326 11.00 -13.50 8.16
C ASP A 326 12.55 -13.55 8.01
N ASN A 327 13.06 -14.26 7.00
CA ASN A 327 14.47 -14.38 6.67
C ASN A 327 14.90 -13.44 5.53
N LEU A 328 14.08 -12.44 5.20
CA LEU A 328 14.37 -11.40 4.21
C LEU A 328 14.55 -10.04 4.88
N GLY A 329 15.44 -9.22 4.32
CA GLY A 329 15.48 -7.78 4.56
C GLY A 329 15.00 -7.03 3.33
N ASN A 330 14.08 -6.07 3.51
CA ASN A 330 13.65 -5.12 2.49
C ASN A 330 14.26 -3.76 2.84
N LEU A 331 15.11 -3.24 1.96
CA LEU A 331 15.95 -2.07 2.23
C LEU A 331 15.64 -0.99 1.20
N THR A 332 15.36 0.22 1.64
CA THR A 332 15.17 1.36 0.72
C THR A 332 16.38 2.25 0.76
N PHE A 333 17.00 2.48 -0.39
CA PHE A 333 18.13 3.37 -0.59
C PHE A 333 17.75 4.55 -1.48
N VAL A 334 18.40 5.70 -1.28
CA VAL A 334 18.26 6.90 -2.12
C VAL A 334 19.65 7.45 -2.46
N THR A 335 19.81 8.15 -3.59
CA THR A 335 21.08 8.83 -3.89
C THR A 335 21.39 9.86 -2.79
N SER A 336 22.64 9.90 -2.32
CA SER A 336 23.18 10.98 -1.51
C SER A 336 24.16 11.80 -2.34
N ARG A 337 23.99 13.12 -2.37
CA ARG A 337 24.85 14.07 -3.09
C ARG A 337 25.10 15.28 -2.20
N ASP A 338 26.37 15.57 -1.95
CA ASP A 338 26.80 16.72 -1.12
C ASP A 338 26.14 16.78 0.28
N GLY A 339 25.79 15.62 0.84
CA GLY A 339 25.11 15.49 2.13
C GLY A 339 23.57 15.59 2.08
N VAL A 340 22.98 15.74 0.89
CA VAL A 340 21.52 15.78 0.66
C VAL A 340 21.05 14.43 0.13
N LEU A 341 19.98 13.89 0.70
CA LEU A 341 19.31 12.67 0.25
C LEU A 341 18.27 12.96 -0.82
N ILE A 342 18.36 12.34 -1.99
CA ILE A 342 17.49 12.61 -3.15
C ILE A 342 16.43 11.51 -3.23
N TYR A 343 15.28 11.72 -2.60
CA TYR A 343 14.20 10.73 -2.51
C TYR A 343 13.59 10.29 -3.85
N PRO A 344 13.50 11.15 -4.89
CA PRO A 344 13.12 10.69 -6.24
C PRO A 344 14.08 9.64 -6.82
N GLU A 345 15.37 9.73 -6.50
CA GLU A 345 16.40 8.78 -6.95
C GLU A 345 16.47 7.54 -6.02
N LYS A 346 15.35 6.83 -5.90
CA LYS A 346 15.15 5.68 -4.97
C LYS A 346 15.38 4.31 -5.63
N ILE A 347 16.04 3.42 -4.87
CA ILE A 347 16.17 1.98 -5.18
C ILE A 347 15.77 1.16 -3.95
N THR A 348 14.89 0.18 -4.13
CA THR A 348 14.59 -0.82 -3.10
C THR A 348 15.36 -2.10 -3.37
N VAL A 349 16.07 -2.63 -2.38
CA VAL A 349 16.86 -3.87 -2.46
C VAL A 349 16.28 -4.89 -1.47
N ARG A 350 16.06 -6.12 -1.94
CA ARG A 350 15.71 -7.26 -1.11
C ARG A 350 16.94 -8.14 -0.92
N VAL A 351 17.21 -8.54 0.32
CA VAL A 351 18.36 -9.36 0.72
C VAL A 351 17.88 -10.61 1.45
N GLY A 352 18.53 -11.75 1.20
CA GLY A 352 18.36 -12.95 2.02
C GLY A 352 19.22 -12.85 3.27
N LEU A 353 18.66 -12.98 4.46
CA LEU A 353 19.39 -12.84 5.74
C LEU A 353 20.23 -14.08 6.08
N ASP A 354 20.10 -15.17 5.32
CA ASP A 354 20.97 -16.35 5.40
C ASP A 354 22.43 -16.04 5.03
N THR A 355 22.65 -15.16 4.07
CA THR A 355 23.98 -14.73 3.61
C THR A 355 24.18 -13.22 3.68
N GLY A 356 23.10 -12.44 3.59
CA GLY A 356 23.10 -10.99 3.40
C GLY A 356 23.19 -10.54 1.94
N ASP A 357 23.11 -11.48 0.98
CA ASP A 357 23.26 -11.16 -0.44
C ASP A 357 21.91 -10.75 -1.07
N ALA A 358 21.97 -9.88 -2.09
CA ALA A 358 20.79 -9.33 -2.75
C ALA A 358 20.04 -10.39 -3.59
N THR A 359 18.80 -10.67 -3.21
CA THR A 359 17.86 -11.55 -3.94
C THR A 359 16.89 -10.77 -4.83
N GLY A 360 16.89 -9.44 -4.76
CA GLY A 360 16.15 -8.60 -5.69
C GLY A 360 16.50 -7.13 -5.57
N PHE A 361 16.24 -6.33 -6.60
CA PHE A 361 16.12 -4.88 -6.45
C PHE A 361 15.16 -4.27 -7.48
N GLN A 362 14.59 -3.13 -7.13
CA GLN A 362 13.69 -2.33 -7.95
C GLN A 362 14.25 -0.91 -8.06
N ALA A 363 14.50 -0.45 -9.29
CA ALA A 363 15.13 0.84 -9.59
C ALA A 363 14.37 1.68 -10.63
N SER A 364 13.10 1.38 -10.95
CA SER A 364 12.30 2.19 -11.88
C SER A 364 12.27 3.68 -11.52
N ASP A 365 12.17 4.03 -10.23
CA ASP A 365 12.18 5.43 -9.78
C ASP A 365 13.54 6.07 -10.02
N TYR A 366 14.63 5.45 -9.55
CA TYR A 366 16.00 5.88 -9.85
C TYR A 366 16.27 6.04 -11.36
N VAL A 367 15.84 5.08 -12.19
CA VAL A 367 16.03 5.13 -13.65
C VAL A 367 15.25 6.29 -14.29
N ARG A 368 14.12 6.68 -13.71
CA ARG A 368 13.25 7.76 -14.20
C ARG A 368 13.70 9.15 -13.75
N GLU A 369 14.04 9.29 -12.48
CA GLU A 369 14.32 10.59 -11.87
C GLU A 369 15.82 10.93 -11.80
N ARG A 370 16.73 9.99 -12.07
CA ARG A 370 18.18 10.28 -11.99
C ARG A 370 18.60 11.36 -12.99
N GLN A 371 19.17 12.43 -12.43
CA GLN A 371 19.75 13.51 -13.21
C GLN A 371 21.24 13.64 -12.90
N GLU A 372 22.11 13.42 -13.89
CA GLU A 372 23.56 13.59 -13.72
C GLU A 372 23.90 15.00 -13.21
N LYS A 373 23.25 16.02 -13.78
CA LYS A 373 23.48 17.45 -13.49
C LYS A 373 22.35 18.10 -12.69
N ARG A 374 21.72 17.33 -11.77
CA ARG A 374 20.73 17.85 -10.81
C ARG A 374 21.32 19.06 -10.05
N LYS A 375 20.61 20.18 -10.06
CA LYS A 375 20.99 21.40 -9.32
C LYS A 375 20.29 21.39 -7.97
N ILE A 376 21.03 21.15 -6.90
CA ILE A 376 20.50 21.22 -5.54
C ILE A 376 20.66 22.67 -5.04
N PRO A 377 19.58 23.36 -4.63
CA PRO A 377 19.69 24.70 -4.07
C PRO A 377 20.40 24.68 -2.70
N LYS A 378 20.72 25.85 -2.15
CA LYS A 378 21.16 25.96 -0.76
C LYS A 378 19.96 26.25 0.14
N PRO A 379 19.93 25.76 1.40
CA PRO A 379 18.91 26.18 2.37
C PRO A 379 18.86 27.71 2.51
N GLY A 380 17.65 28.27 2.46
CA GLY A 380 17.38 29.67 2.75
C GLY A 380 17.30 29.95 4.26
N MET A 381 16.92 28.95 5.05
CA MET A 381 16.90 29.02 6.52
C MET A 381 17.94 28.09 7.16
N THR A 382 18.21 28.28 8.46
CA THR A 382 19.08 27.38 9.23
C THR A 382 18.30 26.22 9.84
N LEU A 383 18.97 25.08 10.06
CA LEU A 383 18.41 23.93 10.80
C LEU A 383 17.82 24.34 12.17
N ALA A 384 18.46 25.29 12.87
CA ALA A 384 18.00 25.78 14.16
C ALA A 384 16.74 26.67 14.07
N ALA A 385 16.47 27.28 12.91
CA ALA A 385 15.21 27.96 12.63
C ALA A 385 14.13 26.94 12.25
N ALA A 386 14.42 25.99 11.35
CA ALA A 386 13.51 24.93 10.94
C ALA A 386 13.00 24.11 12.15
N ARG A 387 13.90 23.72 13.08
CA ARG A 387 13.55 23.00 14.32
C ARG A 387 12.49 23.71 15.17
N LYS A 388 12.40 25.05 15.13
CA LYS A 388 11.39 25.82 15.88
C LYS A 388 9.99 25.76 15.25
N VAL A 389 9.88 25.29 14.01
CA VAL A 389 8.62 25.11 13.28
C VAL A 389 8.04 23.71 13.49
N LEU A 390 8.80 22.75 14.03
CA LEU A 390 8.26 21.43 14.39
C LEU A 390 7.15 21.53 15.45
N HIS A 391 6.22 20.58 15.45
CA HIS A 391 5.17 20.52 16.47
C HIS A 391 5.79 20.44 17.90
N PRO A 392 5.33 21.22 18.90
CA PRO A 392 5.99 21.32 20.20
C PRO A 392 6.17 20.01 20.98
N GLU A 393 5.28 19.04 20.77
CA GLU A 393 5.36 17.70 21.39
C GLU A 393 6.28 16.72 20.63
N PHE A 394 6.82 17.10 19.46
CA PHE A 394 7.65 16.23 18.62
C PHE A 394 9.05 16.05 19.21
N LYS A 395 9.44 14.79 19.41
CA LYS A 395 10.74 14.37 19.94
C LYS A 395 11.64 13.96 18.79
N GLU A 396 12.45 14.91 18.30
CA GLU A 396 13.47 14.67 17.27
C GLU A 396 14.46 13.57 17.72
N MET A 397 14.70 12.61 16.84
CA MET A 397 15.72 11.56 16.97
C MET A 397 16.88 11.78 16.00
N TYR A 398 16.60 12.27 14.79
CA TYR A 398 17.60 12.65 13.80
C TYR A 398 17.10 13.78 12.89
N ASN A 399 18.04 14.48 12.25
CA ASN A 399 17.76 15.40 11.16
C ASN A 399 18.77 15.18 10.01
N ARG A 400 18.38 15.53 8.78
CA ARG A 400 19.22 15.53 7.58
C ARG A 400 18.62 16.42 6.49
N LEU A 401 19.39 16.75 5.45
CA LEU A 401 18.86 17.43 4.27
C LEU A 401 18.32 16.39 3.28
N ALA A 402 17.14 16.65 2.74
CA ALA A 402 16.49 15.81 1.75
C ALA A 402 15.94 16.64 0.59
N LEU A 403 16.01 16.13 -0.63
CA LEU A 403 15.30 16.64 -1.79
C LEU A 403 14.14 15.67 -2.06
N ILE A 404 12.91 16.17 -2.00
CA ILE A 404 11.68 15.41 -2.25
C ILE A 404 10.93 15.99 -3.45
N GLU A 405 9.97 15.25 -3.98
CA GLU A 405 8.93 15.81 -4.84
C GLU A 405 7.71 16.13 -3.97
N ASN A 406 7.18 17.34 -4.08
CA ASN A 406 5.94 17.74 -3.41
C ASN A 406 4.70 17.34 -4.25
N GLU A 407 3.50 17.74 -3.82
CA GLU A 407 2.25 17.34 -4.50
C GLU A 407 2.08 17.89 -5.92
N ASP A 408 2.71 19.03 -6.23
CA ASP A 408 2.73 19.59 -7.59
C ASP A 408 3.77 18.91 -8.49
N ALA A 409 4.48 17.90 -7.98
CA ALA A 409 5.64 17.23 -8.59
C ALA A 409 6.84 18.16 -8.81
N GLU A 410 7.03 19.14 -7.91
CA GLU A 410 8.18 20.02 -7.89
C GLU A 410 9.26 19.51 -6.93
N GLU A 411 10.53 19.61 -7.33
CA GLU A 411 11.67 19.18 -6.50
C GLU A 411 11.99 20.22 -5.42
N VAL A 412 11.66 19.93 -4.16
CA VAL A 412 11.84 20.83 -3.02
C VAL A 412 12.96 20.34 -2.10
N LEU A 413 13.88 21.23 -1.75
CA LEU A 413 14.89 20.96 -0.72
C LEU A 413 14.27 21.17 0.66
N THR A 414 14.46 20.19 1.53
CA THR A 414 13.85 20.12 2.86
C THR A 414 14.88 19.74 3.93
N TYR A 415 14.60 20.15 5.16
CA TYR A 415 15.11 19.51 6.37
C TYR A 415 14.17 18.36 6.73
N GLU A 416 14.66 17.14 6.61
CA GLU A 416 13.98 15.95 7.10
C GLU A 416 14.28 15.76 8.59
N PHE A 417 13.25 15.67 9.41
CA PHE A 417 13.30 15.37 10.84
C PHE A 417 12.61 14.04 11.12
N GLY A 418 13.37 13.05 11.60
CA GLY A 418 12.82 11.79 12.09
C GLY A 418 12.68 11.81 13.61
N GLY A 419 11.53 11.40 14.14
CA GLY A 419 11.25 11.50 15.57
C GLY A 419 9.97 10.80 16.01
N ARG A 420 9.46 11.15 17.19
CA ARG A 420 8.22 10.59 17.77
C ARG A 420 7.26 11.67 18.24
N ILE A 421 5.97 11.44 17.99
CA ILE A 421 4.84 12.22 18.51
C ILE A 421 3.61 11.31 18.59
N ASN A 422 2.66 11.59 19.50
CA ASN A 422 1.39 10.86 19.67
C ASN A 422 1.50 9.32 19.86
N GLY A 423 2.69 8.82 20.22
CA GLY A 423 2.98 7.39 20.38
C GLY A 423 3.69 6.76 19.18
N SER A 424 3.51 7.28 17.96
CA SER A 424 4.12 6.77 16.72
C SER A 424 5.48 7.41 16.39
N GLN A 425 6.14 6.86 15.36
CA GLN A 425 7.33 7.45 14.73
C GLN A 425 6.92 8.18 13.44
N TYR A 426 7.53 9.33 13.19
CA TYR A 426 7.24 10.14 12.01
C TYR A 426 8.52 10.68 11.37
N ARG A 427 8.41 10.95 10.07
CA ARG A 427 9.35 11.73 9.27
C ARG A 427 8.63 12.99 8.80
N ILE A 428 9.12 14.15 9.22
CA ILE A 428 8.58 15.47 8.86
C ILE A 428 9.58 16.15 7.92
N TYR A 429 9.12 16.66 6.78
CA TYR A 429 9.94 17.38 5.82
C TYR A 429 9.56 18.87 5.82
N LEU A 430 10.45 19.71 6.34
CA LEU A 430 10.29 21.17 6.34
C LEU A 430 11.05 21.78 5.16
N ASN A 431 10.38 22.55 4.30
CA ASN A 431 11.00 23.32 3.23
C ASN A 431 12.20 24.11 3.74
N ALA A 432 13.37 23.89 3.14
CA ALA A 432 14.63 24.47 3.61
C ALA A 432 14.78 25.96 3.24
N ALA A 433 13.86 26.53 2.45
CA ALA A 433 13.83 27.96 2.13
C ALA A 433 13.08 28.78 3.19
N ASP A 434 11.88 28.34 3.60
CA ASP A 434 10.95 29.12 4.45
C ASP A 434 10.44 28.39 5.71
N GLY A 435 10.55 27.06 5.78
CA GLY A 435 10.14 26.22 6.90
C GLY A 435 8.75 25.60 6.78
N HIS A 436 8.04 25.75 5.65
CA HIS A 436 6.74 25.12 5.42
C HIS A 436 6.80 23.59 5.52
N GLU A 437 5.79 22.93 6.08
CA GLU A 437 5.69 21.46 6.09
C GLU A 437 5.26 20.95 4.71
N GLU A 438 6.19 20.39 3.94
CA GLU A 438 5.94 19.82 2.61
C GLU A 438 5.34 18.41 2.68
N ALA A 439 5.73 17.63 3.69
CA ALA A 439 5.22 16.28 3.93
C ALA A 439 5.41 15.85 5.40
N VAL A 440 4.49 15.01 5.89
CA VAL A 440 4.57 14.31 7.17
C VAL A 440 4.18 12.85 6.93
N GLU A 441 5.09 11.93 7.23
CA GLU A 441 4.94 10.49 6.97
C GLU A 441 5.08 9.70 8.28
N GLU A 442 4.08 8.90 8.66
CA GLU A 442 4.24 7.90 9.72
C GLU A 442 5.22 6.79 9.31
N ILE A 443 6.26 6.57 10.11
CA ILE A 443 7.22 5.47 9.93
C ILE A 443 6.61 4.22 10.56
N ARG A 444 5.89 3.45 9.75
CA ARG A 444 5.31 2.17 10.18
C ARG A 444 6.39 1.12 10.38
N THR A 445 6.60 0.71 11.63
CA THR A 445 7.42 -0.47 11.94
C THR A 445 6.67 -1.73 11.54
N SER A 446 7.23 -2.52 10.60
CA SER A 446 6.66 -3.83 10.25
C SER A 446 6.50 -4.72 11.50
N SER A 447 5.36 -5.39 11.63
CA SER A 447 5.00 -6.14 12.86
C SER A 447 5.95 -7.29 13.21
N GLY A 448 6.78 -7.73 12.26
CA GLY A 448 7.88 -8.68 12.48
C GLY A 448 9.18 -8.09 13.05
N ALA A 449 9.23 -6.78 13.30
CA ALA A 449 10.40 -6.07 13.85
C ALA A 449 10.27 -5.71 15.35
N GLN A 450 9.35 -6.34 16.09
CA GLN A 450 9.41 -6.32 17.56
C GLN A 450 10.58 -7.18 18.06
N ASP A 451 11.32 -6.66 19.04
CA ASP A 451 12.64 -7.16 19.44
C ASP A 451 12.71 -8.67 19.75
N LYS A 452 13.57 -9.37 18.98
CA LYS A 452 14.29 -10.59 19.36
C LYS A 452 15.68 -10.62 18.72
#